data_AF-A0A974TFI8-F1
#
_entry.id   AF-A0A974TFI8-F1
#
_cell.length_a   1.000
_cell.length_b   1.000
_cell.length_c   1.000
_cell.angle_alpha   90.00
_cell.angle_beta   90.00
_cell.angle_gamma   90.00
#
_symmetry.space_group_name_H-M   'P 1'
#
loop_
_entity.id
_entity.type
_entity.pdbx_description
1 polymer ?
#
loop_
_entity_poly.entity_id
_entity_poly.type
_entity_poly.pdbx_seq_one_letter_code
_entity_poly.pdbx_strand_id
1 'polypeptide(L)' 'MTDPHHPQDADLVEHQGYHIRLSASGLEWMAFVALPKQRPTLILAPDREAVLAKAREWIDRQRASAKNPE' A
#
# COMPACT_ATOMS: atom_id res chain seq x y z
N MET A 1 -14.38 16.79 26.09
CA MET A 1 -13.02 16.29 25.85
C MET A 1 -13.16 14.83 25.41
N THR A 2 -13.32 14.62 24.12
CA THR A 2 -13.34 13.29 23.50
C THR A 2 -12.92 13.50 22.05
N ASP A 3 -11.66 13.22 21.78
CA ASP A 3 -11.17 12.98 20.43
C ASP A 3 -11.22 11.46 20.22
N PRO A 4 -12.08 10.93 19.35
CA PRO A 4 -11.99 9.56 18.90
C PRO A 4 -11.50 9.54 17.45
N HIS A 5 -10.50 10.34 17.09
CA HIS A 5 -9.70 10.07 15.89
C HIS A 5 -8.62 9.07 16.27
N HIS A 6 -9.02 7.84 16.60
CA HIS A 6 -8.15 6.69 16.36
C HIS A 6 -8.39 6.27 14.91
N PRO A 7 -7.60 6.73 13.93
CA PRO A 7 -7.48 5.98 12.69
C PRO A 7 -6.89 4.64 13.09
N GLN A 8 -7.78 3.67 13.18
CA GLN A 8 -7.53 2.24 13.38
C GLN A 8 -6.22 1.87 12.66
N ASP A 9 -5.27 1.31 13.40
CA ASP A 9 -4.02 0.66 12.98
C ASP A 9 -4.03 0.24 11.50
N ALA A 10 -3.78 1.18 10.61
CA ALA A 10 -3.56 0.89 9.21
C ALA A 10 -2.10 0.46 9.15
N ASP A 11 -1.89 -0.85 9.16
CA ASP A 11 -0.59 -1.52 9.13
C ASP A 11 0.27 -0.88 8.04
N LEU A 12 1.15 0.03 8.44
CA LEU A 12 1.98 0.82 7.55
C LEU A 12 3.29 0.08 7.36
N VAL A 13 3.45 -0.49 6.17
CA VAL A 13 4.65 -1.23 5.80
C VAL A 13 5.48 -0.38 4.86
N GLU A 14 6.74 -0.14 5.22
CA GLU A 14 7.69 0.49 4.32
C GLU A 14 8.38 -0.56 3.44
N HIS A 15 8.42 -0.33 2.13
CA HIS A 15 9.10 -1.21 1.19
C HIS A 15 9.79 -0.41 0.10
N GLN A 16 11.13 -0.43 0.08
CA GLN A 16 11.95 0.22 -0.95
C GLN A 16 11.65 1.73 -1.14
N GLY A 17 11.31 2.41 -0.05
CA GLY A 17 10.95 3.83 -0.04
C GLY A 17 9.47 4.12 -0.31
N TYR A 18 8.69 3.11 -0.69
CA TYR A 18 7.23 3.21 -0.77
C TYR A 18 6.61 2.94 0.59
N HIS A 19 5.50 3.63 0.84
CA HIS A 19 4.60 3.41 1.97
C HIS A 19 3.42 2.59 1.50
N ILE A 20 3.21 1.44 2.13
CA ILE A 20 2.08 0.54 1.90
C ILE A 20 1.18 0.66 3.12
N ARG A 21 0.02 1.31 2.96
CA ARG A 21 -1.01 1.35 4.00
C ARG A 21 -2.03 0.27 3.74
N LEU A 22 -2.17 -0.67 4.67
CA LEU A 22 -3.16 -1.74 4.59
C LEU A 22 -4.45 -1.33 5.31
N SER A 23 -5.59 -1.65 4.71
CA SER A 23 -6.91 -1.46 5.30
C SER A 23 -7.81 -2.62 4.91
N ALA A 24 -8.55 -3.18 5.86
CA ALA A 24 -9.62 -4.12 5.56
C ALA A 24 -10.88 -3.35 5.16
N SER A 25 -11.57 -3.83 4.13
CA SER A 25 -12.85 -3.28 3.66
C SER A 25 -13.83 -4.42 3.38
N GLY A 26 -14.60 -4.78 4.41
CA GLY A 26 -15.59 -5.86 4.32
C GLY A 26 -14.93 -7.22 4.08
N LEU A 27 -15.14 -7.79 2.89
CA LEU A 27 -14.59 -9.10 2.49
C LEU A 27 -13.24 -9.00 1.75
N GLU A 28 -12.73 -7.78 1.52
CA GLU A 28 -11.50 -7.55 0.77
C GLU A 28 -10.49 -6.76 1.59
N TRP A 29 -9.22 -6.94 1.24
CA TRP A 29 -8.09 -6.16 1.72
C TRP A 29 -7.64 -5.16 0.66
N MET A 30 -7.36 -3.96 1.13
CA MET A 30 -6.91 -2.82 0.33
C MET A 30 -5.48 -2.46 0.74
N ALA A 31 -4.61 -2.24 -0.25
CA ALA A 31 -3.30 -1.65 -0.06
C ALA A 31 -3.22 -0.33 -0.82
N PHE A 32 -2.92 0.74 -0.10
CA PHE A 32 -2.58 2.04 -0.68
C PHE A 32 -1.06 2.15 -0.74
N VAL A 33 -0.50 2.11 -1.95
CA VAL A 33 0.94 2.11 -2.20
C VAL A 33 1.36 3.45 -2.79
N ALA A 34 2.22 4.19 -2.11
CA ALA A 34 2.70 5.49 -2.57
C ALA A 34 4.15 5.75 -2.21
N LEU A 35 4.87 6.51 -3.03
CA LEU A 35 6.02 7.27 -2.56
C LEU A 35 5.56 8.49 -1.77
N PRO A 36 6.37 9.00 -0.83
CA PRO A 36 6.09 10.26 -0.16
C PRO A 36 5.75 11.36 -1.17
N LYS A 37 4.63 12.07 -0.95
CA LYS A 37 4.14 13.17 -1.80
C LYS A 37 3.67 12.75 -3.21
N GLN A 38 3.48 11.45 -3.47
CA GLN A 38 2.87 10.97 -4.71
C GLN A 38 1.44 10.48 -4.49
N ARG A 39 0.67 10.38 -5.58
CA ARG A 39 -0.67 9.81 -5.53
C ARG A 39 -0.57 8.31 -5.24
N PRO A 40 -1.33 7.80 -4.25
CA PRO A 40 -1.34 6.38 -3.94
C PRO A 40 -1.98 5.57 -5.05
N THR A 41 -1.41 4.41 -5.31
CA THR A 41 -2.02 3.35 -6.11
C THR A 41 -2.80 2.42 -5.19
N LEU A 42 -4.05 2.14 -5.54
CA LEU A 42 -4.90 1.22 -4.80
C LEU A 42 -4.78 -0.20 -5.39
N ILE A 43 -4.55 -1.18 -4.53
CA ILE A 43 -4.49 -2.60 -4.88
C ILE A 43 -5.48 -3.36 -3.99
N LEU A 44 -6.25 -4.27 -4.60
CA LEU A 44 -7.25 -5.10 -3.93
C LEU A 44 -6.87 -6.58 -3.96
N ALA A 45 -7.14 -7.28 -2.87
CA ALA A 45 -7.02 -8.73 -2.78
C ALA A 45 -7.97 -9.32 -1.71
N PRO A 46 -8.28 -10.63 -1.76
CA PRO A 46 -9.21 -11.23 -0.81
C PRO A 46 -8.64 -11.33 0.62
N ASP A 47 -7.31 -11.32 0.77
CA ASP A 47 -6.64 -11.47 2.05
C ASP A 47 -5.43 -10.54 2.19
N ARG A 48 -4.99 -10.36 3.45
CA ARG A 48 -3.89 -9.47 3.83
C ARG A 48 -2.58 -9.85 3.16
N GLU A 49 -2.27 -11.13 3.06
CA GLU A 49 -1.00 -11.61 2.51
C GLU A 49 -0.97 -11.41 0.99
N ALA A 50 -2.07 -11.71 0.30
CA ALA A 50 -2.22 -11.50 -1.13
C ALA A 50 -2.15 -10.01 -1.49
N VAL A 51 -2.78 -9.11 -0.72
CA VAL A 51 -2.73 -7.67 -1.04
C VAL A 51 -1.31 -7.13 -0.83
N LEU A 52 -0.60 -7.61 0.19
CA LEU A 52 0.77 -7.22 0.47
C LEU A 52 1.76 -7.77 -0.57
N ALA A 53 1.59 -9.02 -1.00
CA ALA A 53 2.40 -9.63 -2.06
C ALA A 53 2.23 -8.86 -3.38
N LYS A 54 0.98 -8.58 -3.79
CA LYS A 54 0.69 -7.76 -4.97
C LYS A 54 1.28 -6.36 -4.88
N ALA A 55 1.21 -5.73 -3.70
CA ALA A 55 1.79 -4.40 -3.47
C ALA A 55 3.32 -4.40 -3.66
N ARG A 56 4.02 -5.42 -3.13
CA ARG A 56 5.47 -5.57 -3.30
C ARG A 56 5.84 -5.80 -4.76
N GLU A 57 5.17 -6.74 -5.44
CA GLU A 57 5.40 -6.99 -6.86
C GLU A 57 5.19 -5.74 -7.73
N TRP A 58 4.15 -4.95 -7.42
CA TRP A 58 3.91 -3.70 -8.12
C TRP A 58 5.06 -2.70 -7.92
N ILE A 59 5.57 -2.56 -6.69
CA ILE A 59 6.73 -1.70 -6.38
C ILE A 59 7.96 -2.15 -7.17
N ASP A 60 8.27 -3.45 -7.16
CA ASP A 60 9.42 -3.99 -7.89
C ASP A 60 9.31 -3.69 -9.40
N ARG A 61 8.12 -3.82 -9.99
CA ARG A 61 7.87 -3.46 -11.39
C ARG A 61 8.03 -1.96 -11.64
N GLN A 62 7.52 -1.09 -10.77
CA GLN A 62 7.67 0.37 -10.90
C GLN A 62 9.14 0.78 -10.88
N ARG A 63 9.94 0.18 -10.01
CA ARG A 63 11.38 0.47 -9.93
C ARG A 63 12.15 -0.07 -11.12
N ALA A 64 11.80 -1.26 -11.61
CA ALA A 64 12.38 -1.81 -12.83
C ALA A 64 12.11 -0.90 -14.04
N SER A 65 10.87 -0.40 -14.16
CA SER A 65 10.49 0.55 -15.22
C SER A 65 11.20 1.89 -15.07
N ALA A 66 11.30 2.46 -13.86
CA ALA A 66 11.99 3.72 -13.63
C ALA A 66 13.50 3.67 -13.89
N LYS A 67 14.12 2.49 -13.75
CA LYS A 67 15.56 2.28 -14.02
C LYS A 67 15.86 2.14 -15.52
N ASN A 68 14.86 1.90 -16.36
CA ASN A 68 15.01 1.79 -17.80
C ASN A 68 14.14 2.83 -18.52
N PRO A 69 14.48 4.13 -18.43
CA PRO A 69 13.91 5.12 -19.33
C PRO A 69 14.57 4.94 -20.70
N GLU A 70 13.83 4.39 -21.67
CA GLU A 70 14.24 4.42 -23.08
C GLU A 70 14.39 5.86 -23.60
#